data_AF-G5GL40-F1
#
_entry.id   AF-G5GL40-F1
#
_cell.length_a   1.000
_cell.length_b   1.000
_cell.length_c   1.000
_cell.angle_alpha   90.00
_cell.angle_beta   90.00
_cell.angle_gamma   90.00
#
_symmetry.space_group_name_H-M   'P 1'
#
loop_
_entity.id
_entity.type
_entity.pdbx_description
1 polymer ?
#
loop_
_entity_poly.entity_id
_entity_poly.type
_entity_poly.pdbx_seq_one_letter_code
_entity_poly.pdbx_strand_id
1 'polypeptide(L)'
;LAIRTLQKALDSQRFVSTDIILHSDQGSQYTSKAFTEFCEKNSITQSMSKAGYPYDNAPMERYFNTLKNEEIYLHHYHEEQELL
;
A
#
# COMPACT_ATOMS: atom_id res chain seq x y z
N LEU A 1 -0.07 -1.89 11.15
CA LEU A 1 -0.85 -1.14 10.14
C LEU A 1 -0.73 -1.79 8.76
N ALA A 2 0.46 -1.83 8.15
CA ALA A 2 0.68 -2.38 6.80
C ALA A 2 0.14 -3.82 6.61
N ILE A 3 0.46 -4.75 7.52
CA ILE A 3 -0.07 -6.13 7.49
C ILE A 3 -1.60 -6.14 7.47
N ARG A 4 -2.24 -5.34 8.33
CA ARG A 4 -3.71 -5.26 8.41
C ARG A 4 -4.31 -4.76 7.09
N THR A 5 -3.69 -3.75 6.48
CA THR A 5 -4.13 -3.21 5.19
C THR A 5 -3.97 -4.23 4.08
N LEU A 6 -2.84 -4.92 4.02
CA LEU A 6 -2.59 -5.96 3.01
C LEU A 6 -3.55 -7.14 3.18
N GLN A 7 -3.79 -7.59 4.41
CA GLN A 7 -4.78 -8.64 4.69
C GLN A 7 -6.17 -8.26 4.17
N LYS A 8 -6.65 -7.05 4.50
CA LYS A 8 -7.94 -6.55 3.99
C LYS A 8 -7.99 -6.52 2.46
N ALA A 9 -6.90 -6.16 1.80
CA ALA A 9 -6.80 -6.14 0.34
C ALA A 9 -6.82 -7.55 -0.27
N LEU A 10 -6.21 -8.53 0.38
CA LEU A 10 -6.28 -9.94 -0.04
C LEU A 10 -7.69 -10.49 0.14
N ASP A 11 -8.34 -10.19 1.28
CA ASP A 11 -9.68 -10.66 1.60
C ASP A 11 -10.77 -10.08 0.68
N SER A 12 -10.55 -8.88 0.14
CA SER A 12 -11.50 -8.22 -0.77
C SER A 12 -11.41 -8.70 -2.23
N GLN A 13 -10.35 -9.42 -2.58
CA GLN A 13 -10.17 -9.97 -3.92
C GLN A 13 -10.92 -11.30 -4.08
N ARG A 14 -11.91 -11.35 -5.00
CA ARG A 14 -12.67 -12.57 -5.30
C ARG A 14 -11.82 -13.70 -5.89
N PHE A 15 -10.75 -13.33 -6.60
CA PHE A 15 -9.79 -14.26 -7.17
C PHE A 15 -8.40 -13.69 -6.96
N VAL A 16 -7.57 -14.41 -6.23
CA VAL A 16 -6.19 -14.03 -5.98
C VAL A 16 -5.30 -14.78 -6.97
N SER A 17 -4.61 -14.03 -7.82
CA SER A 17 -3.54 -14.58 -8.69
C SER A 17 -2.53 -15.37 -7.84
N THR A 18 -2.02 -16.48 -8.37
CA THR A 18 -0.96 -17.25 -7.72
C THR A 18 0.37 -16.48 -7.60
N ASP A 19 0.54 -15.40 -8.37
CA ASP A 19 1.77 -14.60 -8.41
C ASP A 19 1.46 -13.13 -8.10
N ILE A 20 1.32 -12.80 -6.81
CA ILE A 20 1.16 -11.41 -6.36
C ILE A 20 2.52 -10.78 -6.17
N ILE A 21 2.71 -9.61 -6.79
CA ILE A 21 3.83 -8.72 -6.50
C ILE A 21 3.30 -7.53 -5.71
N LEU A 22 3.85 -7.31 -4.52
CA LEU A 22 3.66 -6.07 -3.77
C LEU A 22 4.85 -5.16 -4.03
N HIS A 23 4.61 -4.03 -4.70
CA HIS A 23 5.64 -2.99 -4.87
C HIS A 23 5.52 -1.93 -3.77
N SER A 24 6.60 -1.64 -3.06
CA SER A 24 6.66 -0.60 -2.01
C SER A 24 7.98 0.15 -2.01
N ASP A 25 8.06 1.24 -1.25
CA ASP A 25 9.36 1.82 -0.87
C ASP A 25 10.08 0.93 0.16
N GLN A 26 11.26 1.38 0.61
CA GLN A 26 12.07 0.73 1.65
C GLN A 26 11.73 1.22 3.07
N GLY A 27 10.52 1.71 3.30
CA GLY A 27 10.07 2.15 4.62
C GLY A 27 10.20 1.06 5.68
N SER A 28 10.38 1.45 6.94
CA SER A 28 10.61 0.53 8.07
C SER A 28 9.47 -0.48 8.28
N GLN A 29 8.27 -0.14 7.85
CA GLN A 29 7.09 -1.01 7.95
C GLN A 29 7.19 -2.17 6.95
N TYR A 30 7.60 -1.90 5.72
CA TYR A 30 7.72 -2.88 4.64
C TYR A 30 9.01 -3.71 4.75
N THR A 31 10.07 -3.15 5.34
CA THR A 31 11.32 -3.87 5.60
C THR A 31 11.34 -4.65 6.93
N SER A 32 10.29 -4.52 7.75
CA SER A 32 10.22 -5.21 9.03
C SER A 32 10.10 -6.73 8.87
N LYS A 33 10.74 -7.48 9.77
CA LYS A 33 10.68 -8.95 9.79
C LYS A 33 9.24 -9.48 9.78
N ALA A 34 8.37 -8.90 10.60
CA ALA A 34 6.97 -9.31 10.69
C ALA A 34 6.22 -9.13 9.35
N PHE A 35 6.53 -8.06 8.60
CA PHE A 35 5.91 -7.82 7.30
C PHE A 35 6.44 -8.77 6.23
N THR A 36 7.75 -9.04 6.24
CA THR A 36 8.37 -10.01 5.35
C THR A 36 7.83 -11.42 5.56
N GLU A 37 7.78 -11.89 6.81
CA GLU A 37 7.22 -13.20 7.15
C GLU A 37 5.74 -13.31 6.75
N PHE A 38 4.99 -12.22 6.89
CA PHE A 38 3.60 -12.17 6.43
C PHE A 38 3.49 -12.32 4.91
N CYS A 39 4.34 -11.62 4.14
CA CYS A 39 4.34 -11.73 2.68
C CYS A 39 4.72 -13.14 2.22
N GLU A 40 5.78 -13.73 2.80
CA GLU A 40 6.22 -15.09 2.50
C GLU A 40 5.12 -16.12 2.76
N LYS A 41 4.43 -16.02 3.91
CA LYS A 41 3.33 -16.92 4.27
C LYS A 41 2.15 -16.86 3.28
N ASN A 42 1.93 -15.71 2.65
CA ASN A 42 0.85 -15.49 1.68
C ASN A 42 1.33 -15.61 0.23
N SER A 43 2.55 -16.11 -0.01
CA SER A 43 3.14 -16.24 -1.35
C SER A 43 3.20 -14.92 -2.14
N ILE A 44 3.45 -13.82 -1.42
CA ILE A 44 3.56 -12.48 -2.00
C ILE A 44 5.03 -12.15 -2.22
N THR A 45 5.38 -11.83 -3.46
CA THR A 45 6.72 -11.35 -3.80
C THR A 45 6.82 -9.87 -3.50
N GLN A 46 7.73 -9.49 -2.60
CA GLN A 46 8.02 -8.09 -2.32
C GLN A 46 8.98 -7.53 -3.37
N SER A 47 8.60 -6.44 -4.00
CA SER A 47 9.43 -5.63 -4.88
C SER A 47 9.60 -4.27 -4.21
N MET A 48 10.83 -3.83 -3.98
CA MET A 48 11.07 -2.55 -3.32
C MET A 48 11.81 -1.59 -4.24
N SER A 49 11.44 -0.31 -4.19
CA SER A 49 12.16 0.75 -4.89
C SER A 49 13.63 0.79 -4.47
N LYS A 50 14.51 1.19 -5.38
CA LYS A 50 15.93 1.31 -5.05
C LYS A 50 16.17 2.51 -4.12
N ALA A 51 17.12 2.38 -3.19
CA ALA A 51 17.54 3.49 -2.34
C ALA A 51 17.98 4.70 -3.21
N GLY A 52 17.38 5.87 -2.95
CA GLY A 52 17.64 7.08 -3.72
C GLY A 52 16.94 7.17 -5.07
N TYR A 53 15.97 6.30 -5.37
CA TYR A 53 15.16 6.32 -6.60
C TYR A 53 13.70 6.66 -6.29
N PRO A 54 13.35 7.95 -6.11
CA PRO A 54 11.97 8.36 -5.84
C PRO A 54 11.02 8.11 -7.03
N TYR A 55 11.57 7.97 -8.25
CA TYR A 55 10.77 7.76 -9.45
C TYR A 55 9.97 6.45 -9.45
N ASP A 56 10.47 5.41 -8.77
CA ASP A 56 9.76 4.13 -8.62
C ASP A 56 8.45 4.31 -7.83
N ASN A 57 8.44 5.25 -6.87
CA ASN A 57 7.27 5.58 -6.05
C ASN A 57 6.38 6.67 -6.66
N ALA A 58 6.83 7.33 -7.73
CA ALA A 58 6.10 8.43 -8.36
C ALA A 58 4.64 8.11 -8.72
N PRO A 59 4.26 6.89 -9.18
CA PRO A 59 2.86 6.54 -9.43
C PRO A 59 1.99 6.64 -8.17
N MET A 60 2.47 6.13 -7.03
CA MET A 60 1.74 6.19 -5.76
C MET A 60 1.70 7.61 -5.20
N GLU A 61 2.79 8.37 -5.31
CA GLU A 61 2.81 9.78 -4.90
C GLU A 61 1.82 10.61 -5.70
N ARG A 62 1.75 10.40 -7.03
CA ARG A 62 0.78 11.07 -7.89
C ARG A 62 -0.65 10.70 -7.52
N TYR A 63 -0.93 9.41 -7.29
CA TYR A 63 -2.25 8.96 -6.86
C TYR A 63 -2.70 9.67 -5.57
N PHE A 64 -1.86 9.67 -4.53
CA PHE A 64 -2.20 10.33 -3.28
C PHE A 64 -2.28 11.85 -3.40
N ASN A 65 -1.49 12.46 -4.27
CA ASN A 65 -1.59 13.89 -4.52
C ASN A 65 -2.94 14.23 -5.19
N THR A 66 -3.36 13.46 -6.20
CA THR A 66 -4.68 13.61 -6.83
C THR A 66 -5.80 13.40 -5.81
N LEU A 67 -5.78 12.29 -5.07
CA LEU A 67 -6.79 12.00 -4.04
C LEU A 67 -6.91 13.13 -3.01
N LYS A 68 -5.78 13.68 -2.55
CA LYS A 68 -5.80 14.77 -1.57
C LYS A 68 -6.40 16.05 -2.15
N ASN A 69 -5.98 16.46 -3.34
CA ASN A 69 -6.40 17.74 -3.90
C ASN A 69 -7.82 17.71 -4.49
N GLU A 70 -8.24 16.58 -5.03
CA GLU A 70 -9.52 16.49 -5.74
C GLU A 70 -10.66 15.99 -4.85
N GLU A 71 -10.35 15.29 -3.74
CA GLU A 71 -11.36 14.77 -2.81
C GLU A 71 -11.13 15.34 -1.41
N ILE A 72 -10.00 15.03 -0.76
CA ILE A 72 -9.87 15.29 0.68
C ILE A 72 -9.88 16.78 1.02
N TYR A 73 -9.23 17.63 0.24
CA TYR A 73 -9.11 19.07 0.53
C TYR A 73 -10.32 19.89 0.09
N LEU A 74 -11.17 19.36 -0.78
CA LEU A 74 -12.37 20.04 -1.25
C LEU A 74 -13.60 19.73 -0.37
N HIS A 75 -13.47 18.75 0.53
CA HIS A 75 -14.57 18.25 1.35
C HIS A 75 -14.26 18.41 2.85
N HIS A 76 -15.30 18.72 3.63
CA HIS A 76 -15.24 18.76 5.09
C HIS A 76 -15.84 17.47 5.65
N TYR A 77 -15.00 16.69 6.34
CA TYR A 77 -15.38 15.46 7.03
C TYR A 77 -15.41 15.74 8.54
N HIS A 78 -16.47 15.29 9.21
CA HIS A 78 -16.64 15.44 10.66
C HIS A 78 -16.05 14.25 11.41
N GLU A 79 -16.11 13.07 10.79
CA GLU A 79 -15.64 11.80 11.35
C GLU A 79 -14.76 11.05 10.35
N GLU A 80 -13.82 10.24 10.84
CA GLU A 80 -12.93 9.44 9.99
C GLU A 80 -13.72 8.46 9.10
N GLN A 81 -14.88 7.97 9.55
CA GLN A 81 -15.71 7.05 8.76
C GLN A 81 -16.36 7.72 7.54
N GLU A 82 -16.40 9.05 7.49
CA GLU A 82 -16.88 9.77 6.31
C GLU A 82 -15.80 9.86 5.22
N LEU A 83 -14.55 9.56 5.58
CA LEU A 83 -13.36 9.65 4.72
C LEU A 83 -13.09 8.29 4.09
N LEU A 84 -13.88 7.94 3.06
CA LEU A 84 -13.83 6.69 2.26
C LEU A 84 -13.93 5.38 3.06
#